data_AF-A0A939UFV8-F1
#
_entry.id   AF-A0A939UFV8-F1
#
_cell.length_a   1.000
_cell.length_b   1.000
_cell.length_c   1.000
_cell.angle_alpha   90.00
_cell.angle_beta   90.00
_cell.angle_gamma   90.00
#
_symmetry.space_group_name_H-M   'P 1'
#
loop_
_entity.id
_entity.type
_entity.pdbx_description
1 polymer ?
#
loop_
_entity_poly.entity_id
_entity_poly.type
_entity_poly.pdbx_seq_one_letter_code
_entity_poly.pdbx_strand_id
1 'polypeptide(L)'
;SSFDPEAVSSAGAVGLMQLQPSTAEWIAALNGWDYEEDMLRDPAYNVRSGAWYVRYLADKFEGEWWIAAYNAGEGNVAAWIAEGKSLDDVPFAETRTYLDRVRRYYRHYVFWGYNK
;
A
#
# COMPACT_ATOMS: atom_id res chain seq x y z
N SER A 1 -3.94 -2.64 -10.42
CA SER A 1 -3.64 -1.91 -11.66
C SER A 1 -3.16 -2.83 -12.78
N SER A 2 -2.25 -3.79 -12.59
CA SER A 2 -1.58 -4.43 -13.75
C SER A 2 -0.93 -3.39 -14.66
N PHE A 3 -0.36 -2.35 -14.04
CA PHE A 3 0.20 -1.15 -14.69
C PHE A 3 -0.81 -0.25 -15.40
N ASP A 4 -2.11 -0.43 -15.18
CA ASP A 4 -3.16 0.48 -15.63
C ASP A 4 -3.33 1.68 -14.67
N PRO A 5 -3.09 2.92 -15.11
CA PRO A 5 -3.30 4.13 -14.30
C PRO A 5 -4.77 4.49 -14.10
N GLU A 6 -5.69 3.94 -14.89
CA GLU A 6 -7.13 4.15 -14.75
C GLU A 6 -7.81 3.11 -13.85
N ALA A 7 -7.05 2.15 -13.33
CA ALA A 7 -7.60 1.05 -12.55
C ALA A 7 -8.30 1.53 -11.28
N VAL A 8 -9.55 1.11 -11.10
CA VAL A 8 -10.33 1.32 -9.87
C VAL A 8 -10.70 -0.04 -9.28
N SER A 9 -10.38 -0.27 -8.01
CA SER A 9 -10.77 -1.50 -7.30
C SER A 9 -12.25 -1.46 -6.90
N SER A 10 -12.82 -2.62 -6.54
CA SER A 10 -14.18 -2.68 -5.98
C SER A 10 -14.35 -1.87 -4.69
N ALA A 11 -13.26 -1.66 -3.96
CA ALA A 11 -13.21 -0.85 -2.74
C ALA A 11 -12.85 0.63 -3.02
N GLY A 12 -12.81 1.05 -4.28
CA GLY A 12 -12.56 2.46 -4.67
C GLY A 12 -11.08 2.86 -4.71
N ALA A 13 -10.14 1.93 -4.64
CA ALA A 13 -8.71 2.25 -4.74
C ALA A 13 -8.31 2.57 -6.18
N VAL A 14 -7.60 3.67 -6.41
CA VAL A 14 -7.36 4.25 -7.75
C VAL A 14 -5.89 4.21 -8.16
N GLY A 15 -5.66 3.97 -9.45
CA GLY A 15 -4.39 4.20 -10.13
C GLY A 15 -3.32 3.14 -9.91
N LEU A 16 -2.10 3.45 -10.33
CA LEU A 16 -0.99 2.49 -10.42
C LEU A 16 -0.71 1.76 -9.11
N MET A 17 -0.68 2.51 -8.01
CA MET A 17 -0.39 2.04 -6.66
C MET A 17 -1.67 1.73 -5.85
N GLN A 18 -2.86 1.84 -6.47
CA GLN A 18 -4.15 1.52 -5.86
C GLN A 18 -4.33 2.21 -4.50
N LEU A 19 -4.28 3.54 -4.50
CA LEU A 19 -4.49 4.33 -3.30
C LEU A 19 -5.97 4.60 -3.08
N GLN A 20 -6.41 4.53 -1.82
CA GLN A 20 -7.73 5.04 -1.44
C GLN A 20 -7.74 6.57 -1.58
N PRO A 21 -8.81 7.18 -2.12
CA PRO A 21 -8.97 8.64 -2.19
C PRO A 21 -8.74 9.34 -0.85
N SER A 22 -9.31 8.80 0.24
CA SER A 22 -9.14 9.35 1.58
C SER A 22 -7.69 9.27 2.09
N THR A 23 -6.95 8.22 1.73
CA THR A 23 -5.51 8.13 2.05
C THR A 23 -4.73 9.18 1.28
N ALA A 24 -5.03 9.40 0.00
CA ALA A 24 -4.34 10.39 -0.83
C ALA A 24 -4.61 11.82 -0.38
N GLU A 25 -5.85 12.13 -0.01
CA GLU A 25 -6.24 13.41 0.58
C GLU A 25 -5.47 13.69 1.87
N TRP A 26 -5.41 12.69 2.76
CA TRP A 26 -4.67 12.79 4.02
C TRP A 26 -3.16 13.00 3.80
N ILE A 27 -2.55 12.29 2.85
CA ILE A 27 -1.15 12.50 2.46
C ILE A 27 -0.92 13.92 1.94
N ALA A 28 -1.81 14.40 1.08
CA ALA A 28 -1.71 15.73 0.50
C ALA A 28 -1.78 16.81 1.59
N ALA A 29 -2.74 16.70 2.51
CA ALA A 29 -2.88 17.61 3.64
C ALA A 29 -1.62 17.66 4.52
N LEU A 30 -1.00 16.51 4.83
CA LEU A 30 0.23 16.44 5.63
C LEU A 30 1.44 17.10 4.96
N ASN A 31 1.49 17.07 3.62
CA ASN A 31 2.62 17.59 2.87
C ASN A 31 2.36 18.98 2.25
N GLY A 32 1.16 19.54 2.45
CA GLY A 32 0.73 20.78 1.80
C GLY A 32 0.68 20.67 0.28
N TRP A 33 0.29 19.51 -0.25
CA TRP A 33 0.10 19.29 -1.69
C TRP A 33 -1.34 19.56 -2.09
N ASP A 34 -1.52 19.98 -3.34
CA ASP A 34 -2.85 20.04 -3.95
C ASP A 34 -3.39 18.62 -4.15
N TYR A 35 -4.70 18.46 -3.97
CA TYR A 35 -5.37 17.18 -4.17
C TYR A 35 -6.76 17.37 -4.76
N GLU A 36 -7.00 16.64 -5.83
CA GLU A 36 -8.31 16.32 -6.39
C GLU A 36 -8.33 14.83 -6.69
N GLU A 37 -9.48 14.17 -6.55
CA GLU A 37 -9.58 12.71 -6.69
C GLU A 37 -9.07 12.21 -8.06
N ASP A 38 -9.33 12.97 -9.14
CA ASP A 38 -8.88 12.64 -10.49
C ASP A 38 -7.35 12.63 -10.64
N MET A 39 -6.62 13.34 -9.77
CA MET A 39 -5.14 13.30 -9.76
C MET A 39 -4.60 11.91 -9.43
N LEU A 40 -5.39 11.03 -8.82
CA LEU A 40 -4.97 9.65 -8.59
C LEU A 40 -4.83 8.82 -9.87
N ARG A 41 -5.41 9.28 -10.98
CA ARG A 41 -5.20 8.70 -12.31
C ARG A 41 -3.89 9.19 -12.95
N ASP A 42 -3.33 10.32 -12.50
CA ASP A 42 -2.01 10.76 -12.94
C ASP A 42 -0.93 9.82 -12.38
N PRO A 43 -0.16 9.13 -13.25
CA PRO A 43 0.85 8.17 -12.82
C PRO A 43 1.88 8.75 -11.85
N ALA A 44 2.33 9.99 -12.09
CA ALA A 44 3.39 10.61 -11.31
C ALA A 44 2.89 10.98 -9.90
N TYR A 45 1.71 11.58 -9.81
CA TYR A 45 1.06 11.88 -8.54
C TYR A 45 0.78 10.60 -7.74
N ASN A 46 0.20 9.58 -8.38
CA ASN A 46 -0.15 8.32 -7.74
C ASN A 46 1.09 7.59 -7.20
N VAL A 47 2.17 7.52 -7.99
CA VAL A 47 3.43 6.90 -7.57
C VAL A 47 4.11 7.70 -6.46
N ARG A 48 4.14 9.04 -6.56
CA ARG A 48 4.71 9.89 -5.51
C ARG A 48 4.00 9.70 -4.18
N SER A 49 2.66 9.77 -4.19
CA SER A 49 1.83 9.60 -3.00
C SER A 49 1.96 8.18 -2.44
N GLY A 50 1.99 7.16 -3.29
CA GLY A 50 2.12 5.77 -2.85
C GLY A 50 3.51 5.47 -2.28
N ALA A 51 4.57 6.00 -2.88
CA ALA A 51 5.93 5.88 -2.34
C ALA A 51 6.08 6.57 -0.99
N TRP A 52 5.48 7.76 -0.85
CA TRP A 52 5.43 8.45 0.44
C TRP A 52 4.70 7.60 1.49
N TYR A 53 3.55 7.02 1.13
CA TYR A 53 2.76 6.20 2.06
C TYR A 53 3.48 4.93 2.47
N VAL A 54 4.15 4.24 1.54
CA VAL A 54 5.01 3.10 1.84
C VAL A 54 6.08 3.48 2.86
N ARG A 55 6.76 4.62 2.67
CA ARG A 55 7.78 5.07 3.62
C ARG A 55 7.19 5.36 5.00
N TYR A 56 6.09 6.10 5.06
CA TYR A 56 5.39 6.41 6.30
C TYR A 56 5.00 5.13 7.07
N LEU A 57 4.43 4.13 6.39
CA LEU A 57 4.05 2.87 7.02
C LEU A 57 5.28 2.05 7.47
N ALA A 58 6.35 2.05 6.67
CA ALA A 58 7.60 1.34 7.01
C ALA A 58 8.31 1.96 8.22
N ASP A 59 8.20 3.28 8.42
CA ASP A 59 8.70 3.95 9.62
C ASP A 59 7.80 3.68 10.85
N LYS A 60 6.49 3.50 10.64
CA LYS A 60 5.50 3.30 11.70
C LYS A 60 5.44 1.88 12.25
N PHE A 61 5.65 0.88 11.39
CA PHE A 61 5.46 -0.52 11.73
C PHE A 61 6.76 -1.33 11.58
N GLU A 62 7.04 -2.19 12.55
CA GLU A 62 8.19 -3.09 12.48
C GLU A 62 7.99 -4.22 11.47
N GLY A 63 9.08 -4.68 10.85
CA GLY A 63 9.06 -5.85 9.97
C GLY A 63 8.18 -5.65 8.73
N GLU A 64 7.38 -6.66 8.39
CA GLU A 64 6.52 -6.66 7.20
C GLU A 64 5.09 -6.13 7.47
N TRP A 65 4.81 -5.65 8.69
CA TRP A 65 3.49 -5.12 9.06
C TRP A 65 3.05 -3.93 8.21
N TRP A 66 3.99 -3.13 7.71
CA TRP A 66 3.68 -2.05 6.79
C TRP A 66 3.05 -2.53 5.48
N ILE A 67 3.39 -3.73 4.99
CA ILE A 67 2.80 -4.32 3.78
C ILE A 67 1.33 -4.65 4.03
N ALA A 68 1.03 -5.22 5.19
CA ALA A 68 -0.34 -5.49 5.61
C ALA A 68 -1.12 -4.17 5.78
N ALA A 69 -0.50 -3.14 6.38
CA ALA A 69 -1.13 -1.85 6.62
C ALA A 69 -1.42 -1.09 5.32
N TYR A 70 -0.60 -1.28 4.28
CA TYR A 70 -0.85 -0.71 2.97
C TYR A 70 -2.14 -1.25 2.34
N ASN A 71 -2.44 -2.55 2.54
CA ASN A 71 -3.64 -3.19 1.99
C ASN A 71 -4.87 -3.07 2.90
N ALA A 72 -4.70 -3.31 4.20
CA ALA A 72 -5.79 -3.38 5.16
C ALA A 72 -6.06 -2.06 5.89
N GLY A 73 -5.18 -1.07 5.76
CA GLY A 73 -5.21 0.16 6.54
C GLY A 73 -4.47 0.02 7.88
N GLU A 74 -3.79 1.09 8.27
CA GLU A 74 -2.96 1.12 9.48
C GLU A 74 -3.74 0.93 10.80
N GLY A 75 -5.00 1.36 10.86
CA GLY A 75 -5.85 1.18 12.04
C GLY A 75 -6.17 -0.29 12.32
N ASN A 76 -6.44 -1.06 11.26
CA ASN A 76 -6.67 -2.50 11.37
C ASN A 76 -5.41 -3.23 11.85
N VAL A 77 -4.25 -2.89 11.25
CA VAL A 77 -2.97 -3.50 11.65
C VAL A 77 -2.60 -3.16 13.10
N ALA A 78 -2.80 -1.91 13.52
CA ALA A 78 -2.56 -1.52 14.91
C ALA A 78 -3.44 -2.32 15.89
N ALA A 79 -4.71 -2.54 15.55
CA ALA A 79 -5.60 -3.39 16.35
C ALA A 79 -5.14 -4.85 16.40
N TRP A 80 -4.76 -5.43 15.26
CA TRP A 80 -4.28 -6.82 15.20
C TRP A 80 -3.00 -7.04 16.01
N ILE A 81 -2.06 -6.09 15.98
CA ILE A 81 -0.85 -6.14 16.79
C ILE A 81 -1.21 -6.07 18.29
N ALA A 82 -2.14 -5.18 18.67
CA ALA A 82 -2.60 -5.07 20.06
C ALA A 82 -3.32 -6.34 20.55
N GLU A 83 -4.01 -7.05 19.65
CA GLU A 83 -4.63 -8.36 19.92
C GLU A 83 -3.61 -9.52 19.95
N GLY A 84 -2.32 -9.26 19.68
CA GLY A 84 -1.26 -10.27 19.67
C GLY A 84 -1.26 -11.18 18.43
N LYS A 85 -1.87 -10.73 17.31
CA LYS A 85 -1.88 -11.49 16.06
C LYS A 85 -0.52 -11.45 15.38
N SER A 86 -0.24 -12.48 14.57
CA SER A 86 0.94 -12.52 13.70
C SER A 86 0.56 -12.22 12.24
N LEU A 87 1.57 -11.94 11.42
CA LEU A 87 1.39 -11.72 9.98
C LEU A 87 0.79 -12.94 9.25
N ASP A 88 1.02 -14.15 9.76
CA ASP A 88 0.49 -15.38 9.18
C ASP A 88 -0.98 -15.62 9.58
N ASP A 89 -1.48 -14.93 10.60
CA ASP A 89 -2.85 -15.03 11.12
C ASP A 89 -3.61 -13.68 11.07
N VAL A 90 -3.28 -12.82 10.10
CA VAL A 90 -4.08 -11.60 9.90
C VAL A 90 -5.50 -11.99 9.48
N PRO A 91 -6.57 -11.38 10.03
CA PRO A 91 -7.95 -11.85 9.82
C PRO A 91 -8.41 -11.80 8.36
N PHE A 92 -7.95 -10.79 7.60
CA PHE A 92 -8.42 -10.56 6.24
C PHE A 92 -7.73 -11.51 5.25
N ALA A 93 -8.53 -12.35 4.58
CA ALA A 93 -8.04 -13.29 3.57
C ALA A 93 -7.38 -12.59 2.38
N GLU A 94 -7.92 -11.43 1.98
CA GLU A 94 -7.33 -10.58 0.95
C GLU A 94 -5.93 -10.11 1.35
N THR A 95 -5.75 -9.69 2.61
CA THR A 95 -4.44 -9.21 3.11
C THR A 95 -3.41 -10.32 3.20
N ARG A 96 -3.79 -11.54 3.59
CA ARG A 96 -2.91 -12.72 3.51
C ARG A 96 -2.43 -12.96 2.07
N THR A 97 -3.37 -12.94 1.12
CA THR A 97 -3.09 -13.11 -0.31
C THR A 97 -2.19 -11.98 -0.84
N TYR A 98 -2.41 -10.75 -0.39
CA TYR A 98 -1.61 -9.59 -0.74
C TYR A 98 -0.16 -9.71 -0.24
N LEU A 99 0.03 -10.10 1.03
CA LEU A 99 1.35 -10.36 1.62
C LEU A 99 2.13 -11.41 0.81
N ASP A 100 1.50 -12.54 0.50
CA ASP A 100 2.14 -13.62 -0.27
C ASP A 100 2.55 -13.15 -1.67
N ARG A 101 1.69 -12.36 -2.32
CA ARG A 101 1.96 -11.79 -3.63
C ARG A 101 3.15 -10.83 -3.58
N VAL A 102 3.19 -9.91 -2.61
CA VAL A 102 4.30 -8.96 -2.43
C VAL A 102 5.60 -9.69 -2.14
N ARG A 103 5.60 -10.65 -1.19
CA ARG A 103 6.77 -11.48 -0.86
C ARG A 103 7.29 -12.24 -2.10
N ARG A 104 6.39 -12.79 -2.93
CA ARG A 104 6.75 -13.46 -4.19
C ARG A 104 7.38 -12.49 -5.18
N TYR A 105 6.78 -11.31 -5.40
CA TYR A 105 7.37 -10.31 -6.30
C TYR A 105 8.72 -9.82 -5.79
N TYR A 106 8.86 -9.56 -4.50
CA TYR A 106 10.13 -9.16 -3.90
C TYR A 106 11.23 -10.20 -4.18
N ARG A 107 10.95 -11.49 -3.95
CA ARG A 107 11.90 -12.57 -4.29
C ARG A 107 12.29 -12.56 -5.77
N HIS A 108 11.33 -12.37 -6.67
CA HIS A 108 11.64 -12.28 -8.10
C HIS A 108 12.48 -11.04 -8.42
N TYR A 109 12.04 -9.83 -8.06
CA TYR A 109 12.76 -8.59 -8.40
C TYR A 109 14.17 -8.53 -7.79
N VAL A 110 14.34 -9.00 -6.55
CA VAL A 110 15.65 -9.11 -5.91
C VAL A 110 16.50 -10.14 -6.63
N PHE A 111 15.99 -11.37 -6.86
CA PHE A 111 16.75 -12.41 -7.56
C PHE A 111 17.20 -11.99 -8.96
N TRP A 112 16.34 -11.31 -9.72
CA TRP A 112 16.67 -10.79 -11.05
C TRP A 112 17.63 -9.60 -11.00
N GLY A 113 17.59 -8.77 -9.95
CA GLY A 113 18.50 -7.64 -9.76
C GLY A 113 19.92 -8.05 -9.35
N TYR A 114 20.10 -9.17 -8.65
CA TYR A 114 21.41 -9.69 -8.22
C TYR A 114 22.12 -10.59 -9.26
N ASN A 115 21.42 -11.01 -10.33
CA ASN A 115 21.99 -11.82 -11.42
C ASN A 115 22.28 -11.01 -12.70
N LYS A 116 22.55 -9.71 -12.57
CA LYS A 116 23.05 -8.85 -13.64
C LYS A 116 24.44 -8.33 -13.34
#